data_AF-A0A1J1LFA0-F1
#
_entry.id   AF-A0A1J1LFA0-F1
#
_cell.length_a   1.000
_cell.length_b   1.000
_cell.length_c   1.000
_cell.angle_alpha   90.00
_cell.angle_beta   90.00
_cell.angle_gamma   90.00
#
_symmetry.space_group_name_H-M   'P 1'
#
loop_
_entity.id
_entity.type
_entity.pdbx_description
1 polymer ?
#
loop_
_entity_poly.entity_id
_entity_poly.type
_entity_poly.pdbx_seq_one_letter_code
_entity_poly.pdbx_strand_id
1 'polypeptide(L)'
;MNENELVKLRQQMLSCTVENKAKDLLKINSGWKTALDVTHNQELLQSILHYLQEQKEQNLLNNNGIIRMITGYFYEMACVIQECGRVMKPHAPLILVNDNVRYAGISISVDLILSKIAEDLGFYIENILVLPNAKGNSSQQMGLHGRDALRKCIYIWRKSK
;
A
#
# COMPACT_ATOMS: atom_id res chain seq x y z
N MET A 1 9.46 18.58 -20.99
CA MET A 1 8.34 17.86 -20.36
C MET A 1 7.41 18.87 -19.71
N ASN A 2 6.19 19.03 -20.21
CA ASN A 2 5.17 19.90 -19.62
C ASN A 2 4.31 19.15 -18.58
N GLU A 3 3.44 19.86 -17.87
CA GLU A 3 2.60 19.29 -16.81
C GLU A 3 1.69 18.15 -17.32
N ASN A 4 1.13 18.29 -18.52
CA ASN A 4 0.27 17.27 -19.14
C ASN A 4 1.05 15.99 -19.51
N GLU A 5 2.27 16.14 -20.03
CA GLU A 5 3.16 15.02 -20.33
C GLU A 5 3.56 14.29 -19.04
N LEU A 6 3.79 15.04 -17.97
CA LEU A 6 4.18 14.50 -16.68
C LEU A 6 3.02 13.73 -16.01
N VAL A 7 1.80 14.25 -16.07
CA VAL A 7 0.59 13.52 -15.63
C VAL A 7 0.39 12.24 -16.44
N LYS A 8 0.52 12.31 -17.77
CA LYS A 8 0.44 11.11 -18.64
C LYS A 8 1.50 10.07 -18.28
N LEU A 9 2.73 10.50 -18.02
CA LEU A 9 3.82 9.60 -17.64
C LEU A 9 3.51 8.89 -16.32
N ARG A 10 3.04 9.61 -15.28
CA ARG A 10 2.67 9.00 -14.00
C ARG A 10 1.51 8.00 -14.12
N GLN A 11 0.56 8.26 -15.01
CA GLN A 11 -0.54 7.33 -15.32
C GLN A 11 -0.06 6.04 -16.02
N GLN A 12 1.04 6.11 -16.78
CA GLN A 12 1.62 4.97 -17.47
C GLN A 12 2.57 4.13 -16.59
N MET A 13 3.18 4.73 -15.56
CA MET A 13 4.05 4.00 -14.63
C MET A 13 3.24 3.10 -13.71
N LEU A 14 3.81 1.93 -13.35
CA LEU A 14 3.15 0.95 -12.48
C LEU A 14 2.83 1.52 -11.09
N SER A 15 3.83 2.08 -10.40
CA SER A 15 3.65 2.67 -9.07
C SER A 15 3.82 4.19 -9.11
N CYS A 16 2.71 4.91 -8.89
CA CYS A 16 2.66 6.36 -8.70
C CYS A 16 1.37 6.68 -7.94
N THR A 17 1.44 6.66 -6.61
CA THR A 17 0.24 6.52 -5.76
C THR A 17 -0.58 7.81 -5.58
N VAL A 18 -0.21 8.94 -6.19
CA VAL A 18 -0.87 10.24 -5.94
C VAL A 18 -1.58 10.75 -7.19
N GLU A 19 -2.21 9.82 -7.91
CA GLU A 19 -2.86 10.13 -9.17
C GLU A 19 -4.34 10.51 -9.00
N ASN A 20 -4.80 11.42 -9.86
CA ASN A 20 -6.19 11.87 -9.87
C ASN A 20 -7.18 10.80 -10.35
N LYS A 21 -6.69 9.75 -11.01
CA LYS A 21 -7.48 8.65 -11.56
C LYS A 21 -6.87 7.31 -11.15
N ALA A 22 -7.74 6.33 -10.88
CA ALA A 22 -7.32 4.95 -10.67
C ALA A 22 -6.76 4.37 -11.97
N LYS A 23 -5.75 3.51 -11.86
CA LYS A 23 -5.15 2.82 -13.00
C LYS A 23 -5.94 1.57 -13.34
N ASP A 24 -6.09 1.31 -14.63
CA ASP A 24 -6.58 0.03 -15.11
C ASP A 24 -5.41 -0.95 -15.22
N LEU A 25 -5.11 -1.61 -14.10
CA LEU A 25 -3.93 -2.48 -13.96
C LEU A 25 -3.96 -3.67 -14.92
N LEU A 26 -5.14 -4.25 -15.21
CA LEU A 26 -5.25 -5.38 -16.14
C LEU A 26 -5.08 -4.95 -17.60
N LYS A 27 -5.44 -3.71 -17.94
CA LYS A 27 -5.13 -3.15 -19.26
C LYS A 27 -3.64 -2.89 -19.45
N ILE A 28 -2.92 -2.59 -18.36
CA ILE A 28 -1.45 -2.46 -18.38
C ILE A 28 -0.81 -3.84 -18.53
N ASN A 29 -1.22 -4.82 -17.71
CA ASN A 29 -0.75 -6.20 -17.79
C ASN A 29 -1.83 -7.17 -17.26
N SER A 30 -2.37 -7.99 -18.14
CA SER A 30 -3.40 -8.98 -17.80
C SER A 30 -2.91 -10.08 -16.85
N GLY A 31 -1.59 -10.29 -16.77
CA GLY A 31 -0.97 -11.24 -15.86
C GLY A 31 -1.11 -10.88 -14.38
N TRP A 32 -1.52 -9.66 -14.04
CA TRP A 32 -1.66 -9.21 -12.65
C TRP A 32 -2.97 -9.61 -11.97
N LYS A 33 -3.81 -10.41 -12.63
CA LYS A 33 -5.06 -10.89 -12.05
C LYS A 33 -4.88 -11.50 -10.65
N THR A 34 -3.87 -12.35 -10.47
CA THR A 34 -3.58 -12.96 -9.15
C THR A 34 -3.28 -11.91 -8.08
N ALA A 35 -2.43 -10.92 -8.36
CA ALA A 35 -2.17 -9.80 -7.44
C ALA A 35 -3.44 -9.02 -7.07
N LEU A 36 -4.32 -8.75 -8.05
CA LEU A 36 -5.57 -8.04 -7.77
C LEU A 36 -6.52 -8.89 -6.93
N ASP A 37 -6.64 -10.19 -7.22
CA ASP A 37 -7.52 -11.11 -6.49
C ASP A 37 -7.05 -11.28 -5.03
N VAL A 38 -5.75 -11.49 -4.80
CA VAL A 38 -5.16 -11.55 -3.44
C VAL A 38 -5.42 -10.27 -2.67
N THR A 39 -5.23 -9.11 -3.30
CA THR A 39 -5.46 -7.81 -2.65
C THR A 39 -6.94 -7.58 -2.34
N HIS A 40 -7.82 -7.97 -3.27
CA HIS A 40 -9.27 -7.86 -3.09
C HIS A 40 -9.76 -8.71 -1.92
N ASN A 41 -9.19 -9.90 -1.74
CA ASN A 41 -9.55 -10.82 -0.66
C ASN A 41 -8.85 -10.52 0.68
N GLN A 42 -8.04 -9.45 0.77
CA GLN A 42 -7.34 -9.10 2.01
C GLN A 42 -8.33 -8.43 2.99
N GLU A 43 -8.74 -9.18 4.02
CA GLU A 43 -9.82 -8.80 4.95
C GLU A 43 -9.60 -7.49 5.71
N LEU A 44 -8.38 -7.26 6.22
CA LEU A 44 -8.03 -6.06 6.98
C LEU A 44 -8.11 -4.81 6.09
N LEU A 45 -7.64 -4.90 4.85
CA LEU A 45 -7.71 -3.84 3.86
C LEU A 45 -9.16 -3.53 3.52
N GLN A 46 -9.98 -4.55 3.24
CA GLN A 46 -11.39 -4.33 2.92
C GLN A 46 -12.13 -3.68 4.09
N SER A 47 -11.82 -4.09 5.32
CA SER A 47 -12.41 -3.49 6.53
C SER A 47 -11.99 -2.02 6.71
N ILE A 48 -10.73 -1.68 6.45
CA ILE A 48 -10.23 -0.30 6.47
C ILE A 48 -10.90 0.53 5.37
N LEU A 49 -11.03 0.00 4.15
CA LEU A 49 -11.69 0.70 3.05
C LEU A 49 -13.17 0.93 3.33
N HIS A 50 -13.86 -0.05 3.91
CA HIS A 50 -15.24 0.08 4.33
C HIS A 50 -15.41 1.18 5.39
N TYR A 51 -14.60 1.15 6.45
CA TYR A 51 -14.60 2.20 7.47
C TYR A 51 -14.39 3.59 6.86
N LEU A 52 -13.39 3.76 5.99
CA LEU A 52 -13.13 5.06 5.37
C LEU A 52 -14.29 5.52 4.48
N GLN A 53 -14.99 4.58 3.83
CA GLN A 53 -16.19 4.87 3.04
C GLN A 53 -17.35 5.34 3.93
N GLU A 54 -17.56 4.73 5.11
CA GLU A 54 -18.54 5.24 6.09
C GLU A 54 -18.18 6.64 6.59
N GLN A 55 -16.89 6.89 6.91
CA GLN A 55 -16.42 8.22 7.31
C GLN A 55 -16.65 9.27 6.21
N LYS A 56 -16.53 8.88 4.95
CA LYS A 56 -16.82 9.76 3.80
C LYS A 56 -18.29 10.09 3.72
N GLU A 57 -19.18 9.10 3.87
CA GLU A 57 -20.63 9.28 3.83
C GLU A 57 -21.14 10.19 4.96
N GLN A 58 -20.47 10.16 6.11
CA GLN A 58 -20.74 11.06 7.23
C GLN A 58 -20.07 12.44 7.11
N ASN A 59 -19.35 12.72 6.00
CA ASN A 59 -18.57 13.94 5.79
C ASN A 59 -17.50 14.20 6.87
N LEU A 60 -16.96 13.13 7.46
CA LEU A 60 -15.92 13.19 8.49
C LEU A 60 -14.49 13.11 7.90
N LEU A 61 -14.36 12.79 6.61
CA LEU A 61 -13.07 12.84 5.92
C LEU A 61 -12.70 14.26 5.52
N ASN A 62 -11.46 14.65 5.85
CA ASN A 62 -10.86 15.90 5.36
C ASN A 62 -10.44 15.84 3.88
N ASN A 63 -10.34 14.63 3.30
CA ASN A 63 -10.00 14.42 1.89
C ASN A 63 -10.58 13.09 1.38
N ASN A 64 -11.61 13.19 0.53
CA ASN A 64 -12.26 12.02 -0.09
C ASN A 64 -11.34 11.21 -1.02
N GLY A 65 -10.24 11.81 -1.49
CA GLY A 65 -9.22 11.14 -2.30
C GLY A 65 -8.41 10.08 -1.54
N ILE A 66 -8.44 10.09 -0.20
CA ILE A 66 -7.71 9.13 0.65
C ILE A 66 -8.12 7.69 0.33
N ILE A 67 -9.41 7.41 0.14
CA ILE A 67 -9.91 6.06 -0.17
C ILE A 67 -9.25 5.57 -1.47
N ARG A 68 -9.34 6.37 -2.54
CA ARG A 68 -8.75 6.03 -3.84
C ARG A 68 -7.23 5.82 -3.73
N MET A 69 -6.54 6.68 -2.98
CA MET A 69 -5.09 6.61 -2.81
C MET A 69 -4.68 5.32 -2.09
N ILE A 70 -5.37 4.95 -1.00
CA ILE A 70 -5.11 3.72 -0.25
C ILE A 70 -5.40 2.50 -1.11
N THR A 71 -6.57 2.47 -1.78
CA THR A 71 -6.90 1.38 -2.72
C THR A 71 -5.83 1.25 -3.79
N GLY A 72 -5.52 2.34 -4.51
CA GLY A 72 -4.51 2.33 -5.57
C GLY A 72 -3.15 1.86 -5.07
N TYR A 73 -2.72 2.29 -3.88
CA TYR A 73 -1.46 1.88 -3.28
C TYR A 73 -1.33 0.36 -3.15
N PHE A 74 -2.29 -0.29 -2.48
CA PHE A 74 -2.18 -1.72 -2.20
C PHE A 74 -2.29 -2.57 -3.47
N TYR A 75 -3.18 -2.20 -4.40
CA TYR A 75 -3.30 -2.90 -5.68
C TYR A 75 -2.06 -2.73 -6.57
N GLU A 76 -1.51 -1.51 -6.67
CA GLU A 76 -0.25 -1.27 -7.42
C GLU A 76 0.92 -2.01 -6.77
N MET A 77 1.03 -2.01 -5.44
CA MET A 77 2.09 -2.72 -4.72
C MET A 77 1.98 -4.23 -4.88
N ALA A 78 0.79 -4.80 -4.90
CA ALA A 78 0.62 -6.23 -5.16
C ALA A 78 1.15 -6.63 -6.54
N CYS A 79 0.90 -5.80 -7.57
CA CYS A 79 1.48 -6.00 -8.90
C CYS A 79 3.02 -5.93 -8.87
N VAL A 80 3.59 -4.95 -8.15
CA VAL A 80 5.05 -4.84 -7.97
C VAL A 80 5.61 -6.09 -7.30
N ILE A 81 4.98 -6.57 -6.22
CA ILE A 81 5.39 -7.77 -5.49
C ILE A 81 5.35 -9.01 -6.39
N GLN A 82 4.28 -9.17 -7.17
CA GLN A 82 4.16 -10.27 -8.14
C GLN A 82 5.28 -10.22 -9.18
N GLU A 83 5.60 -9.04 -9.73
CA GLU A 83 6.69 -8.88 -10.70
C GLU A 83 8.07 -9.13 -10.08
N CYS A 84 8.30 -8.71 -8.83
CA CYS A 84 9.51 -9.08 -8.09
C CYS A 84 9.61 -10.61 -7.98
N GLY A 85 8.53 -11.28 -7.58
CA GLY A 85 8.47 -12.74 -7.52
C GLY A 85 8.81 -13.39 -8.86
N ARG A 86 8.29 -12.86 -9.98
CA ARG A 86 8.56 -13.38 -11.33
C ARG A 86 10.05 -13.34 -11.70
N VAL A 87 10.77 -12.27 -11.37
CA VAL A 87 12.16 -12.05 -11.82
C VAL A 87 13.23 -12.54 -10.83
N MET A 88 12.89 -12.73 -9.56
CA MET A 88 13.84 -13.13 -8.53
C MET A 88 14.21 -14.62 -8.61
N LYS A 89 15.42 -14.98 -8.17
CA LYS A 89 15.80 -16.38 -7.94
C LYS A 89 15.09 -16.94 -6.71
N PRO A 90 14.80 -18.26 -6.65
CA PRO A 90 14.29 -18.90 -5.43
C PRO A 90 15.14 -18.56 -4.21
N HIS A 91 14.50 -18.37 -3.06
CA HIS A 91 15.12 -18.02 -1.76
C HIS A 91 15.83 -16.65 -1.69
N ALA A 92 15.83 -15.88 -2.78
CA ALA A 92 16.40 -14.54 -2.78
C ALA A 92 15.58 -13.60 -1.86
N PRO A 93 16.26 -12.73 -1.07
CA PRO A 93 15.57 -11.79 -0.20
C PRO A 93 14.99 -10.61 -1.00
N LEU A 94 13.77 -10.20 -0.63
CA LEU A 94 13.15 -8.94 -1.01
C LEU A 94 13.03 -8.08 0.25
N ILE A 95 13.72 -6.93 0.25
CA ILE A 95 13.74 -6.01 1.38
C ILE A 95 12.96 -4.76 1.00
N LEU A 96 11.87 -4.48 1.73
CA LEU A 96 11.04 -3.29 1.52
C LEU A 96 11.10 -2.40 2.76
N VAL A 97 11.48 -1.13 2.58
CA VAL A 97 11.46 -0.13 3.66
C VAL A 97 10.21 0.70 3.49
N ASN A 98 9.35 0.71 4.51
CA ASN A 98 8.07 1.41 4.43
C ASN A 98 7.51 1.77 5.81
N ASP A 99 6.60 2.74 5.84
CA ASP A 99 5.98 3.24 7.06
C ASP A 99 4.51 2.84 7.14
N ASN A 100 4.03 2.56 8.35
CA ASN A 100 2.59 2.56 8.61
C ASN A 100 2.06 4.00 8.57
N VAL A 101 0.79 4.13 8.22
CA VAL A 101 0.14 5.44 7.98
C VAL A 101 -1.10 5.60 8.84
N ARG A 102 -1.56 6.83 9.03
CA ARG A 102 -2.78 7.15 9.78
C ARG A 102 -3.71 8.00 8.92
N TYR A 103 -4.98 7.63 8.86
CA TYR A 103 -6.02 8.41 8.20
C TYR A 103 -7.32 8.32 8.99
N ALA A 104 -8.10 9.40 9.05
CA ALA A 104 -9.39 9.44 9.74
C ALA A 104 -9.35 8.83 11.16
N GLY A 105 -8.31 9.15 11.93
CA GLY A 105 -8.14 8.65 13.30
C GLY A 105 -7.61 7.21 13.43
N ILE A 106 -7.65 6.38 12.38
CA ILE A 106 -7.20 4.98 12.42
C ILE A 106 -5.77 4.80 11.88
N SER A 107 -5.04 3.87 12.50
CA SER A 107 -3.72 3.42 12.01
C SER A 107 -3.90 2.28 11.02
N ILE A 108 -3.26 2.40 9.86
CA ILE A 108 -3.24 1.38 8.80
C ILE A 108 -1.92 0.62 8.92
N SER A 109 -2.03 -0.67 9.25
CA SER A 109 -0.90 -1.61 9.37
C SER A 109 -0.43 -2.06 7.99
N VAL A 110 0.24 -1.15 7.27
CA VAL A 110 0.77 -1.41 5.92
C VAL A 110 1.76 -2.57 5.93
N ASP A 111 2.55 -2.67 6.99
CA ASP A 111 3.46 -3.77 7.28
C ASP A 111 2.79 -5.14 7.21
N LEU A 112 1.69 -5.31 7.93
CA LEU A 112 0.95 -6.57 7.99
C LEU A 112 0.21 -6.87 6.69
N ILE A 113 -0.45 -5.86 6.10
CA ILE A 113 -1.24 -6.03 4.88
C ILE A 113 -0.32 -6.44 3.71
N LEU A 114 0.78 -5.71 3.48
CA LEU A 114 1.70 -6.02 2.39
C LEU A 114 2.44 -7.34 2.62
N SER A 115 2.80 -7.66 3.86
CA SER A 115 3.42 -8.96 4.16
C SER A 115 2.47 -10.10 3.86
N LYS A 116 1.20 -10.01 4.26
CA LYS A 116 0.21 -11.05 3.93
C LYS A 116 0.00 -11.20 2.42
N ILE A 117 -0.10 -10.08 1.69
CA ILE A 117 -0.16 -10.09 0.22
C ILE A 117 1.09 -10.76 -0.38
N ALA A 118 2.28 -10.48 0.16
CA ALA A 118 3.51 -11.11 -0.32
C ALA A 118 3.53 -12.62 -0.09
N GLU A 119 3.05 -13.11 1.07
CA GLU A 119 2.91 -14.55 1.31
C GLU A 119 2.01 -15.22 0.27
N ASP A 120 0.84 -14.64 0.03
CA ASP A 120 -0.13 -15.15 -0.93
C ASP A 120 0.37 -15.06 -2.39
N LEU A 121 1.40 -14.24 -2.65
CA LEU A 121 2.11 -14.12 -3.93
C LEU A 121 3.41 -14.91 -4.00
N GLY A 122 3.61 -15.88 -3.10
CA GLY A 122 4.73 -16.83 -3.19
C GLY A 122 6.01 -16.34 -2.53
N PHE A 123 5.91 -15.53 -1.49
CA PHE A 123 6.99 -15.25 -0.56
C PHE A 123 6.75 -15.93 0.79
N TYR A 124 7.75 -15.95 1.65
CA TYR A 124 7.57 -16.16 3.08
C TYR A 124 8.18 -15.00 3.85
N ILE A 125 7.58 -14.69 5.01
CA ILE A 125 8.00 -13.57 5.84
C ILE A 125 9.14 -14.03 6.74
N GLU A 126 10.34 -13.53 6.49
CA GLU A 126 11.50 -13.78 7.36
C GLU A 126 11.45 -12.86 8.58
N ASN A 127 11.16 -11.57 8.37
CA ASN A 127 11.04 -10.62 9.48
C ASN A 127 10.28 -9.35 9.10
N ILE A 128 9.72 -8.68 10.11
CA ILE A 128 9.27 -7.28 10.03
C ILE A 128 10.00 -6.53 11.15
N LEU A 129 11.08 -5.84 10.80
CA LEU A 129 11.87 -5.07 11.75
C LEU A 129 11.22 -3.72 11.97
N VAL A 130 10.93 -3.36 13.22
CA VAL A 130 10.40 -2.05 13.59
C VAL A 130 11.55 -1.17 14.08
N LEU A 131 11.69 0.01 13.48
CA LEU A 131 12.72 0.97 13.92
C LEU A 131 12.38 1.50 15.33
N PRO A 132 13.38 1.64 16.23
CA PRO A 132 13.16 2.09 17.60
C PRO A 132 12.65 3.54 17.68
N ASN A 133 13.00 4.36 16.68
CA ASN A 133 12.51 5.72 16.55
C ASN A 133 11.28 5.73 15.65
N ALA A 134 10.10 5.85 16.27
CA ALA A 134 8.85 6.05 15.54
C ALA A 134 8.88 7.36 14.73
N LYS A 135 8.15 7.40 13.62
CA LYS A 135 7.91 8.66 12.92
C LYS A 135 7.09 9.58 13.83
N GLY A 136 7.52 10.82 14.01
CA GLY A 136 6.63 11.86 14.53
C GLY A 136 5.46 12.04 13.55
N ASN A 137 4.23 12.17 14.06
CA ASN A 137 3.07 12.51 13.23
C ASN A 137 3.26 13.88 12.56
N SER A 138 2.57 14.14 11.45
CA SER A 138 2.51 15.52 10.93
C SER A 138 1.90 16.44 11.99
N SER A 139 2.36 17.68 12.06
CA SER A 139 1.84 18.69 12.99
C SER A 139 0.32 18.88 12.85
N GLN A 140 -0.26 18.64 11.67
CA GLN A 140 -1.71 18.70 11.44
C GLN A 140 -2.49 17.57 12.15
N GLN A 141 -1.90 16.38 12.32
CA GLN A 141 -2.55 15.23 12.96
C GLN A 141 -2.43 15.25 14.49
N MET A 142 -1.41 15.93 15.03
CA MET A 142 -1.15 16.01 16.47
C MET A 142 -2.23 16.78 17.23
N GLY A 143 -2.88 17.78 16.61
CA GLY A 143 -3.91 18.60 17.25
C GLY A 143 -5.28 17.93 17.37
N LEU A 144 -5.60 16.95 16.52
CA LEU A 144 -6.95 16.37 16.41
C LEU A 144 -7.08 14.97 17.02
N HIS A 145 -6.03 14.14 16.98
CA HIS A 145 -6.14 12.71 17.31
C HIS A 145 -5.07 12.16 18.27
N GLY A 146 -4.34 13.04 18.97
CA GLY A 146 -3.32 12.63 19.94
C GLY A 146 -2.04 12.04 19.33
N ARG A 147 -1.07 11.71 20.18
CA ARG A 147 0.28 11.26 19.80
C ARG A 147 0.36 9.73 19.83
N ASP A 148 -0.09 9.08 18.76
CA ASP A 148 0.21 7.66 18.52
C ASP A 148 1.40 7.53 17.56
N ALA A 149 2.39 6.76 17.96
CA ALA A 149 3.63 6.54 17.23
C ALA A 149 3.40 5.63 16.00
N LEU A 150 3.63 6.17 14.80
CA LEU A 150 3.60 5.36 13.58
C LEU A 150 4.87 4.50 13.47
N ARG A 151 4.67 3.20 13.24
CA ARG A 151 5.76 2.24 13.02
C ARG A 151 6.44 2.54 11.68
N LYS A 152 7.76 2.65 11.70
CA LYS A 152 8.59 2.55 10.51
C LYS A 152 9.19 1.17 10.47
N CYS A 153 9.11 0.52 9.33
CA CYS A 153 9.39 -0.89 9.23
C CYS A 153 10.32 -1.23 8.07
N ILE A 154 11.11 -2.28 8.26
CA ILE A 154 11.87 -2.94 7.20
C ILE A 154 11.30 -4.36 7.09
N TYR A 155 10.69 -4.66 5.95
CA TYR A 155 10.13 -5.96 5.67
C TYR A 155 11.21 -6.80 5.02
N ILE A 156 11.45 -7.99 5.54
CA ILE A 156 12.37 -8.96 4.98
C ILE A 156 11.54 -10.16 4.58
N TRP A 157 11.33 -10.30 3.28
CA TRP A 157 10.66 -11.44 2.68
C TRP A 157 11.66 -12.25 1.88
N ARG A 158 11.36 -13.51 1.62
CA ARG A 158 12.13 -14.33 0.70
C ARG A 158 11.22 -14.99 -0.30
N LYS A 159 11.66 -15.02 -1.56
CA LYS A 159 10.94 -15.74 -2.60
C LYS A 159 10.90 -17.23 -2.21
N SER A 160 9.71 -17.82 -2.28
CA SER A 160 9.54 -19.26 -2.12
C SER A 160 10.25 -20.03 -3.26
N LYS A 161 10.19 -21.37 -3.22
CA LYS A 161 10.81 -22.20 -4.25
C LYS A 161 10.21 -21.97 -5.63
#